data_AF-A0A9P6QAH8-F1
#
_entry.id   AF-A0A9P6QAH8-F1
#
_cell.length_a   1.000
_cell.length_b   1.000
_cell.length_c   1.000
_cell.angle_alpha   90.00
_cell.angle_beta   90.00
_cell.angle_gamma   90.00
#
_symmetry.space_group_name_H-M   'P 1'
#
loop_
_entity.id
_entity.type
_entity.pdbx_description
1 polymer ?
#
loop_
_entity_poly.entity_id
_entity_poly.type
_entity_poly.pdbx_seq_one_letter_code
_entity_poly.pdbx_strand_id
1 'polypeptide(L)'
;MPSIVRIGLLVQALLLFVAIVSAVITPEIKTSGLEFQQLREVKGHWDGAEYNPDVDAYNGKKHQLMKTLGEHFGKFGTLSGDITAVMGRPDEIKKKLDHLPVQGRFFVYKWRGNHDYLWFKIGSPKNMVVESDWVTMADIPPEIQQAGQEYQKLRQIKGHFDGGSWDDDVDSPQGKKRQVMDTLGSYFGQNDTLINNVVQTMGEADVNCDSVGGFVTSDYEGCSVGGAGAYLVYKWRGFHDYLWFKRSAETPSKVVESDWFYAWE
;
A
#
# COMPACT_ATOMS: atom_id res chain seq x y z
N MET A 1 61.26 -0.80 42.47
CA MET A 1 60.77 -1.85 41.55
C MET A 1 59.37 -2.26 41.98
N PRO A 2 58.35 -2.37 41.11
CA PRO A 2 58.07 -1.69 39.85
C PRO A 2 56.76 -0.85 39.89
N SER A 3 56.65 0.04 38.90
CA SER A 3 55.48 0.83 38.51
C SER A 3 54.36 -0.02 37.92
N ILE A 4 53.08 0.35 38.09
CA ILE A 4 52.03 0.13 37.08
C ILE A 4 51.12 1.36 36.98
N VAL A 5 51.26 2.05 35.86
CA VAL A 5 50.27 2.94 35.25
C VAL A 5 49.27 2.06 34.47
N ARG A 6 47.96 2.30 34.61
CA ARG A 6 46.93 1.94 33.61
C ARG A 6 45.87 3.05 33.64
N ILE A 7 45.97 4.04 32.76
CA ILE A 7 45.35 4.08 31.40
C ILE A 7 43.83 4.14 31.51
N GLY A 8 43.29 5.33 31.21
CA GLY A 8 41.87 5.57 31.11
C GLY A 8 41.23 4.86 29.92
N LEU A 9 39.93 4.63 30.05
CA LEU A 9 39.06 4.40 28.90
C LEU A 9 38.18 5.64 28.74
N LEU A 10 38.54 6.46 27.75
CA LEU A 10 37.60 7.37 27.10
C LEU A 10 36.40 6.54 26.65
N VAL A 11 35.21 6.89 27.15
CA VAL A 11 33.96 6.54 26.47
C VAL A 11 33.96 7.33 25.16
N GLN A 12 34.31 6.62 24.09
CA GLN A 12 34.37 7.14 22.73
C GLN A 12 32.94 7.53 22.34
N ALA A 13 32.64 8.83 22.40
CA ALA A 13 31.45 9.39 21.80
C ALA A 13 31.50 9.05 20.30
N LEU A 14 30.65 8.10 19.89
CA LEU A 14 30.38 7.80 18.50
C LEU A 14 29.67 9.04 17.91
N LEU A 15 30.46 10.02 17.50
CA LEU A 15 30.03 11.13 16.65
C LEU A 15 29.64 10.51 15.31
N LEU A 16 28.39 10.08 15.20
CA LEU A 16 27.75 9.79 13.93
C LEU A 16 27.71 11.13 13.18
N PHE A 17 28.71 11.40 12.36
CA PHE A 17 28.66 12.46 11.37
C PHE A 17 27.54 12.10 10.39
N VAL A 18 26.31 12.53 10.68
CA VAL A 18 25.24 12.57 9.70
C VAL A 18 25.62 13.67 8.71
N ALA A 19 26.38 13.28 7.69
CA ALA A 19 26.68 14.14 6.57
C ALA A 19 25.34 14.60 5.98
N ILE A 20 25.16 15.91 5.94
CA ILE A 20 24.03 16.51 5.25
C ILE A 20 24.30 16.31 3.77
N VAL A 21 23.56 15.41 3.13
CA VAL A 21 23.64 15.20 1.68
C VAL A 21 22.47 15.96 1.08
N SER A 22 22.73 17.18 0.58
CA SER A 22 21.79 17.77 -0.38
C SER A 22 21.88 16.92 -1.64
N ALA A 23 20.73 16.54 -2.18
CA ALA A 23 20.71 15.80 -3.42
C ALA A 23 21.23 16.74 -4.53
N VAL A 24 22.20 16.27 -5.33
CA VAL A 24 22.72 17.07 -6.44
C VAL A 24 21.59 17.21 -7.47
N ILE A 25 20.96 18.38 -7.51
CA ILE A 25 19.92 18.69 -8.50
C ILE A 25 20.60 18.94 -9.85
N THR A 26 20.62 17.91 -10.69
CA THR A 26 21.15 18.01 -12.04
C THR A 26 20.13 18.67 -12.99
N PRO A 27 20.54 19.15 -14.18
CA PRO A 27 19.62 19.66 -15.19
C PRO A 27 18.53 18.64 -15.58
N GLU A 28 18.86 17.35 -15.62
CA GLU A 28 17.92 16.27 -15.92
C GLU A 28 16.85 16.16 -14.83
N ILE A 29 17.24 16.15 -13.55
CA ILE A 29 16.29 16.11 -12.42
C ILE A 29 15.39 17.34 -12.41
N LYS A 30 15.96 18.52 -12.71
CA LYS A 30 15.19 19.76 -12.83
C LYS A 30 14.17 19.68 -13.97
N THR A 31 14.56 19.10 -15.10
CA THR A 31 13.67 18.91 -16.26
C THR A 31 12.56 17.92 -15.92
N SER A 32 12.89 16.77 -15.32
CA SER A 32 11.89 15.79 -14.87
C SER A 32 10.90 16.39 -13.87
N GLY A 33 11.37 17.23 -12.94
CA GLY A 33 10.52 17.94 -11.99
C GLY A 33 9.55 18.91 -12.65
N LEU A 34 10.01 19.67 -13.64
CA LEU A 34 9.17 20.60 -14.40
C LEU A 34 8.10 19.84 -15.20
N GLU A 35 8.48 18.78 -15.91
CA GLU A 35 7.52 17.96 -16.67
C GLU A 35 6.51 17.28 -15.75
N PHE A 36 6.95 16.78 -14.59
CA PHE A 36 6.05 16.22 -13.58
C PHE A 36 5.03 17.26 -13.11
N GLN A 37 5.48 18.48 -12.77
CA GLN A 37 4.58 19.56 -12.36
C GLN A 37 3.56 19.91 -13.44
N GLN A 38 3.96 19.92 -14.72
CA GLN A 38 3.03 20.15 -15.83
C GLN A 38 1.99 19.03 -15.95
N LEU A 39 2.39 17.75 -15.82
CA LEU A 39 1.47 16.62 -15.88
C LEU A 39 0.51 16.53 -14.69
N ARG A 40 0.80 17.20 -13.57
CA ARG A 40 -0.15 17.30 -12.45
C ARG A 40 -1.36 18.18 -12.75
N GLU A 41 -1.23 19.11 -13.69
CA GLU A 41 -2.33 20.00 -14.10
C GLU A 41 -3.26 19.36 -15.14
N VAL A 42 -2.87 18.21 -15.71
CA VAL A 42 -3.66 17.46 -16.68
C VAL A 42 -4.56 16.49 -15.94
N LYS A 43 -5.88 16.66 -16.10
CA LYS A 43 -6.88 15.74 -15.53
C LYS A 43 -6.88 14.41 -16.29
N GLY A 44 -6.82 13.30 -15.56
CA GLY A 44 -7.00 11.95 -16.08
C GLY A 44 -8.33 11.34 -15.65
N HIS A 45 -8.49 10.05 -15.98
CA HIS A 45 -9.65 9.23 -15.59
C HIS A 45 -9.94 9.32 -14.08
N TRP A 46 -8.89 9.27 -13.27
CA TRP A 46 -8.99 9.30 -11.80
C TRP A 46 -9.35 10.66 -11.23
N ASP A 47 -9.35 11.71 -12.06
CA ASP A 47 -9.79 13.06 -11.73
C ASP A 47 -11.14 13.41 -12.41
N GLY A 48 -11.86 12.40 -12.90
CA GLY A 48 -13.18 12.55 -13.54
C GLY A 48 -13.15 13.02 -14.99
N ALA A 49 -11.99 12.94 -15.66
CA ALA A 49 -11.86 13.21 -17.09
C ALA A 49 -11.84 11.90 -17.92
N GLU A 50 -11.64 12.01 -19.23
CA GLU A 50 -11.34 10.85 -20.07
C GLU A 50 -9.95 10.29 -19.74
N TYR A 51 -9.77 8.99 -20.00
CA TYR A 51 -8.49 8.33 -19.80
C TYR A 51 -7.39 8.96 -20.65
N ASN A 52 -6.28 9.31 -20.00
CA ASN A 52 -5.09 9.84 -20.64
C ASN A 52 -3.88 8.97 -20.29
N PRO A 53 -3.25 8.31 -21.29
CA PRO A 53 -2.17 7.36 -21.04
C PRO A 53 -0.92 7.99 -20.41
N ASP A 54 -0.67 9.28 -20.60
CA ASP A 54 0.50 9.94 -20.00
C ASP A 54 0.36 10.12 -18.48
N VAL A 55 -0.87 10.27 -17.97
CA VAL A 55 -1.15 10.52 -16.54
C VAL A 55 -1.79 9.33 -15.83
N ASP A 56 -2.52 8.47 -16.54
CA ASP A 56 -3.29 7.36 -15.95
C ASP A 56 -2.64 5.98 -16.14
N ALA A 57 -1.82 5.80 -17.20
CA ALA A 57 -1.23 4.50 -17.49
C ALA A 57 -0.09 4.20 -16.52
N TYR A 58 -0.02 2.94 -16.05
CA TYR A 58 1.22 2.44 -15.47
C TYR A 58 2.35 2.52 -16.49
N ASN A 59 3.51 2.97 -16.02
CA ASN A 59 4.63 3.36 -16.88
C ASN A 59 4.28 4.42 -17.94
N GLY A 60 3.16 5.12 -17.79
CA GLY A 60 2.90 6.39 -18.46
C GLY A 60 3.88 7.45 -17.98
N LYS A 61 3.94 8.58 -18.70
CA LYS A 61 4.95 9.62 -18.50
C LYS A 61 4.99 10.14 -17.06
N LYS A 62 3.83 10.41 -16.43
CA LYS A 62 3.74 10.90 -15.04
C LYS A 62 4.30 9.88 -14.05
N HIS A 63 3.98 8.60 -14.21
CA HIS A 63 4.51 7.52 -13.37
C HIS A 63 6.04 7.42 -13.46
N GLN A 64 6.58 7.39 -14.68
CA GLN A 64 8.03 7.27 -14.90
C GLN A 64 8.79 8.46 -14.30
N LEU A 65 8.29 9.68 -14.50
CA LEU A 65 8.90 10.88 -13.92
C LEU A 65 8.88 10.84 -12.40
N MET A 66 7.75 10.48 -11.79
CA MET A 66 7.68 10.32 -10.34
C MET A 66 8.64 9.23 -9.85
N LYS A 67 8.84 8.12 -10.59
CA LYS A 67 9.80 7.06 -10.23
C LYS A 67 11.22 7.61 -10.21
N THR A 68 11.64 8.30 -11.26
CA THR A 68 12.94 8.97 -11.32
C THR A 68 13.13 9.96 -10.18
N LEU A 69 12.12 10.79 -9.90
CA LEU A 69 12.19 11.80 -8.84
C LEU A 69 12.20 11.15 -7.45
N GLY A 70 11.43 10.08 -7.24
CA GLY A 70 11.39 9.31 -6.00
C GLY A 70 12.71 8.58 -5.72
N GLU A 71 13.32 7.94 -6.71
CA GLU A 71 14.64 7.32 -6.58
C GLU A 71 15.73 8.37 -6.26
N HIS A 72 15.61 9.57 -6.82
CA HIS A 72 16.56 10.65 -6.58
C HIS A 72 16.43 11.24 -5.17
N PHE A 73 15.21 11.64 -4.78
CA PHE A 73 14.94 12.36 -3.54
C PHE A 73 14.64 11.46 -2.34
N GLY A 74 14.33 10.18 -2.56
CA GLY A 74 13.99 9.22 -1.51
C GLY A 74 15.17 8.81 -0.64
N LYS A 75 16.38 9.24 -1.00
CA LYS A 75 17.61 8.93 -0.27
C LYS A 75 17.59 9.58 1.11
N PHE A 76 17.98 8.80 2.11
CA PHE A 76 18.15 9.29 3.48
C PHE A 76 19.05 10.54 3.52
N GLY A 77 18.63 11.56 4.26
CA GLY A 77 19.36 12.81 4.43
C GLY A 77 19.03 13.90 3.40
N THR A 78 18.29 13.57 2.34
CA THR A 78 17.82 14.55 1.34
C THR A 78 16.99 15.65 2.01
N LEU A 79 17.26 16.91 1.70
CA LEU A 79 16.48 18.03 2.26
C LEU A 79 15.08 18.07 1.66
N SER A 80 14.05 18.20 2.51
CA SER A 80 12.67 18.32 2.02
C SER A 80 12.47 19.57 1.15
N GLY A 81 13.31 20.59 1.34
CA GLY A 81 13.35 21.80 0.50
C GLY A 81 13.67 21.49 -0.96
N ASP A 82 14.65 20.61 -1.21
CA ASP A 82 15.08 20.21 -2.56
C ASP A 82 13.93 19.50 -3.29
N ILE A 83 13.19 18.65 -2.57
CA ILE A 83 11.98 17.98 -3.09
C ILE A 83 10.95 19.02 -3.51
N THR A 84 10.63 19.97 -2.63
CA THR A 84 9.59 20.96 -2.93
C THR A 84 10.00 21.97 -4.00
N ALA A 85 11.29 22.22 -4.17
CA ALA A 85 11.81 23.08 -5.21
C ALA A 85 11.69 22.43 -6.60
N VAL A 86 11.79 21.10 -6.69
CA VAL A 86 11.79 20.36 -7.97
C VAL A 86 10.44 19.72 -8.28
N MET A 87 9.75 19.14 -7.31
CA MET A 87 8.47 18.45 -7.50
C MET A 87 7.25 19.37 -7.24
N GLY A 88 7.49 20.59 -6.79
CA GLY A 88 6.44 21.50 -6.32
C GLY A 88 5.94 21.15 -4.91
N ARG A 89 4.83 21.75 -4.49
CA ARG A 89 4.23 21.42 -3.18
C ARG A 89 3.69 19.98 -3.18
N PRO A 90 3.82 19.23 -2.07
CA PRO A 90 3.12 17.96 -1.91
C PRO A 90 1.62 18.17 -2.06
N ASP A 91 0.92 17.18 -2.61
CA ASP A 91 -0.54 17.18 -2.66
C ASP A 91 -1.12 17.15 -1.25
N GLU A 92 -0.49 16.40 -0.34
CA GLU A 92 -0.86 16.35 1.07
C GLU A 92 0.36 16.32 1.99
N ILE A 93 0.20 16.90 3.17
CA ILE A 93 1.14 16.75 4.28
C ILE A 93 0.40 16.02 5.41
N LYS A 94 0.75 14.76 5.65
CA LYS A 94 0.09 13.92 6.66
C LYS A 94 0.94 13.75 7.91
N LYS A 95 0.28 13.55 9.06
CA LYS A 95 0.91 13.17 10.34
C LYS A 95 1.04 11.65 10.52
N LYS A 96 0.31 10.89 9.70
CA LYS A 96 0.22 9.43 9.69
C LYS A 96 -0.25 9.01 8.30
N LEU A 97 0.29 7.91 7.79
CA LEU A 97 -0.27 7.21 6.64
C LEU A 97 -1.03 6.00 7.18
N ASP A 98 -2.23 5.72 6.66
CA ASP A 98 -3.12 4.69 7.23
C ASP A 98 -2.50 3.29 7.17
N HIS A 99 -1.64 3.06 6.20
CA HIS A 99 -0.87 1.82 6.01
C HIS A 99 0.49 1.84 6.72
N LEU A 100 0.82 2.83 7.54
CA LEU A 100 2.07 2.80 8.31
C LEU A 100 1.75 2.86 9.81
N PRO A 101 2.32 1.96 10.63
CA PRO A 101 2.12 1.98 12.08
C PRO A 101 2.89 3.12 12.78
N VAL A 102 3.52 4.01 11.99
CA VAL A 102 4.40 5.08 12.48
C VAL A 102 3.80 6.45 12.21
N GLN A 103 3.87 7.33 13.22
CA GLN A 103 3.59 8.75 13.05
C GLN A 103 4.82 9.47 12.50
N GLY A 104 4.61 10.61 11.83
CA GLY A 104 5.67 11.40 11.24
C GLY A 104 5.11 12.48 10.34
N ARG A 105 5.98 13.33 9.77
CA ARG A 105 5.56 14.31 8.77
C ARG A 105 5.78 13.72 7.38
N PHE A 106 4.71 13.38 6.68
CA PHE A 106 4.78 12.76 5.36
C PHE A 106 4.44 13.77 4.28
N PHE A 107 5.30 13.91 3.28
CA PHE A 107 4.98 14.56 2.02
C PHE A 107 4.41 13.52 1.07
N VAL A 108 3.21 13.73 0.57
CA VAL A 108 2.51 12.81 -0.34
C VAL A 108 2.35 13.48 -1.69
N TYR A 109 2.81 12.80 -2.75
CA TYR A 109 2.65 13.20 -4.15
C TYR A 109 1.81 12.16 -4.88
N LYS A 110 0.62 12.55 -5.32
CA LYS A 110 -0.37 11.66 -5.92
C LYS A 110 -0.11 11.46 -7.41
N TRP A 111 -0.21 10.20 -7.83
CA TRP A 111 -0.23 9.83 -9.24
C TRP A 111 -1.67 9.70 -9.74
N ARG A 112 -2.45 8.75 -9.20
CA ARG A 112 -3.84 8.43 -9.58
C ARG A 112 -4.75 8.46 -8.36
N GLY A 113 -5.06 9.67 -7.90
CA GLY A 113 -5.86 9.87 -6.69
C GLY A 113 -5.15 9.40 -5.42
N ASN A 114 -5.93 8.90 -4.45
CA ASN A 114 -5.42 8.49 -3.14
C ASN A 114 -4.82 7.08 -3.11
N HIS A 115 -4.79 6.40 -4.24
CA HIS A 115 -4.47 4.98 -4.32
C HIS A 115 -3.04 4.72 -4.79
N ASP A 116 -2.56 5.53 -5.74
CA ASP A 116 -1.18 5.52 -6.20
C ASP A 116 -0.49 6.84 -5.84
N TYR A 117 0.50 6.79 -4.96
CA TYR A 117 1.27 7.97 -4.56
C TYR A 117 2.68 7.62 -4.09
N LEU A 118 3.57 8.56 -4.28
CA LEU A 118 4.90 8.55 -3.70
C LEU A 118 4.85 9.32 -2.38
N TRP A 119 5.47 8.79 -1.33
CA TRP A 119 5.58 9.51 -0.07
C TRP A 119 7.02 9.62 0.44
N PHE A 120 7.28 10.71 1.16
CA PHE A 120 8.55 10.96 1.86
C PHE A 120 8.25 11.25 3.32
N LYS A 121 8.80 10.44 4.23
CA LYS A 121 8.78 10.71 5.66
C LYS A 121 9.90 11.69 5.98
N ILE A 122 9.53 12.82 6.55
CA ILE A 122 10.45 13.92 6.86
C ILE A 122 10.75 13.92 8.36
N GLY A 123 12.01 13.69 8.69
CA GLY A 123 12.54 13.70 10.04
C GLY A 123 12.92 15.09 10.55
N SER A 124 12.81 15.26 11.86
CA SER A 124 13.29 16.41 12.62
C SER A 124 14.72 16.17 13.15
N PRO A 125 15.52 17.22 13.43
CA PRO A 125 15.19 18.64 13.34
C PRO A 125 15.50 19.29 11.98
N LYS A 126 16.17 18.58 11.06
CA LYS A 126 16.74 19.17 9.85
C LYS A 126 15.83 19.13 8.62
N ASN A 127 14.57 18.68 8.75
CA ASN A 127 13.63 18.53 7.65
C ASN A 127 14.19 17.67 6.50
N MET A 128 14.68 16.48 6.85
CA MET A 128 15.32 15.57 5.91
C MET A 128 14.46 14.34 5.67
N VAL A 129 14.56 13.75 4.49
CA VAL A 129 14.01 12.42 4.22
C VAL A 129 14.71 11.42 5.13
N VAL A 130 13.91 10.71 5.91
CA VAL A 130 14.38 9.56 6.71
C VAL A 130 13.99 8.25 6.04
N GLU A 131 12.95 8.28 5.23
CA GLU A 131 12.34 7.12 4.59
C GLU A 131 11.43 7.62 3.47
N SER A 132 11.30 6.85 2.41
CA SER A 132 10.35 7.12 1.33
C SER A 132 9.96 5.81 0.69
N ASP A 133 8.74 5.73 0.20
CA ASP A 133 8.31 4.60 -0.58
C ASP A 133 7.14 4.98 -1.50
N TRP A 134 6.79 4.04 -2.34
CA TRP A 134 5.62 4.05 -3.17
C TRP A 134 4.46 3.34 -2.48
N VAL A 135 3.29 3.94 -2.59
CA VAL A 135 2.05 3.18 -2.59
C VAL A 135 1.64 3.09 -4.05
N THR A 136 1.76 1.91 -4.64
CA THR A 136 1.26 1.68 -6.01
C THR A 136 0.47 0.38 -6.08
N MET A 137 -0.56 0.42 -6.92
CA MET A 137 -1.24 -0.75 -7.49
C MET A 137 -0.45 -1.38 -8.63
N ALA A 138 0.68 -0.80 -9.00
CA ALA A 138 1.10 -0.81 -10.37
C ALA A 138 2.13 -1.91 -10.68
N ASP A 139 2.62 -2.58 -9.65
CA ASP A 139 3.30 -3.88 -9.75
C ASP A 139 2.34 -5.08 -9.77
N ILE A 140 1.02 -4.84 -9.76
CA ILE A 140 0.01 -5.89 -9.89
C ILE A 140 -0.15 -6.23 -11.37
N PRO A 141 0.09 -7.48 -11.81
CA PRO A 141 -0.02 -7.87 -13.21
C PRO A 141 -1.41 -7.55 -13.79
N PRO A 142 -1.52 -7.19 -15.09
CA PRO A 142 -2.80 -6.87 -15.73
C PRO A 142 -3.89 -7.93 -15.54
N GLU A 143 -3.52 -9.21 -15.52
CA GLU A 143 -4.43 -10.32 -15.26
C GLU A 143 -5.02 -10.29 -13.85
N ILE A 144 -4.26 -9.85 -12.85
CA ILE A 144 -4.74 -9.68 -11.48
C ILE A 144 -5.62 -8.44 -11.36
N GLN A 145 -5.28 -7.36 -12.08
CA GLN A 145 -6.16 -6.18 -12.16
C GLN A 145 -7.51 -6.54 -12.79
N GLN A 146 -7.51 -7.33 -13.87
CA GLN A 146 -8.74 -7.81 -14.52
C GLN A 146 -9.55 -8.73 -13.60
N ALA A 147 -8.90 -9.65 -12.89
CA ALA A 147 -9.57 -10.50 -11.91
C ALA A 147 -10.21 -9.67 -10.79
N GLY A 148 -9.53 -8.60 -10.33
CA GLY A 148 -10.06 -7.66 -9.35
C GLY A 148 -11.31 -6.92 -9.84
N GLN A 149 -11.26 -6.35 -11.05
CA GLN A 149 -12.41 -5.70 -11.67
C GLN A 149 -13.60 -6.65 -11.83
N GLU A 150 -13.33 -7.89 -12.23
CA GLU A 150 -14.36 -8.91 -12.38
C GLU A 150 -14.97 -9.31 -11.04
N TYR A 151 -14.14 -9.53 -10.01
CA TYR A 151 -14.60 -9.78 -8.64
C TYR A 151 -15.49 -8.64 -8.12
N GLN A 152 -15.09 -7.39 -8.33
CA GLN A 152 -15.84 -6.22 -7.89
C GLN A 152 -17.23 -6.13 -8.55
N LYS A 153 -17.38 -6.56 -9.81
CA LYS A 153 -18.69 -6.65 -10.48
C LYS A 153 -19.51 -7.80 -9.88
N LEU A 154 -18.92 -8.99 -9.78
CA LEU A 154 -19.61 -10.20 -9.32
C LEU A 154 -20.12 -10.07 -7.88
N ARG A 155 -19.36 -9.40 -6.99
CA ARG A 155 -19.81 -9.20 -5.60
C ARG A 155 -21.01 -8.24 -5.45
N GLN A 156 -21.43 -7.54 -6.51
CA GLN A 156 -22.66 -6.74 -6.51
C GLN A 156 -23.91 -7.56 -6.86
N ILE A 157 -23.73 -8.77 -7.41
CA ILE A 157 -24.82 -9.67 -7.75
C ILE A 157 -25.27 -10.37 -6.47
N LYS A 158 -26.56 -10.25 -6.13
CA LYS A 158 -27.14 -10.98 -5.00
C LYS A 158 -27.43 -12.42 -5.41
N GLY A 159 -26.56 -13.34 -5.01
CA GLY A 159 -26.78 -14.78 -5.13
C GLY A 159 -27.75 -15.32 -4.08
N HIS A 160 -28.02 -16.62 -4.16
CA HIS A 160 -28.92 -17.35 -3.27
C HIS A 160 -28.60 -17.12 -1.78
N PHE A 161 -27.31 -17.15 -1.42
CA PHE A 161 -26.86 -17.02 -0.03
C PHE A 161 -26.94 -15.58 0.51
N ASP A 162 -27.17 -14.60 -0.37
CA ASP A 162 -27.40 -13.19 -0.02
C ASP A 162 -28.88 -12.79 -0.23
N GLY A 163 -29.78 -13.78 -0.23
CA GLY A 163 -31.23 -13.59 -0.36
C GLY A 163 -31.73 -13.39 -1.80
N GLY A 164 -30.89 -13.66 -2.79
CA GLY A 164 -31.23 -13.66 -4.20
C GLY A 164 -31.77 -15.00 -4.70
N SER A 165 -31.97 -15.09 -6.02
CA SER A 165 -32.12 -16.38 -6.70
C SER A 165 -30.74 -17.00 -6.92
N TRP A 166 -30.70 -18.31 -7.10
CA TRP A 166 -29.46 -19.00 -7.46
C TRP A 166 -28.88 -18.45 -8.76
N ASP A 167 -27.59 -18.10 -8.71
CA ASP A 167 -26.81 -17.62 -9.85
C ASP A 167 -25.50 -18.41 -9.90
N ASP A 168 -25.30 -19.14 -10.99
CA ASP A 168 -24.15 -20.04 -11.14
C ASP A 168 -22.80 -19.32 -11.07
N ASP A 169 -22.71 -18.05 -11.48
CA ASP A 169 -21.45 -17.32 -11.47
C ASP A 169 -21.02 -16.94 -10.05
N VAL A 170 -21.96 -16.74 -9.13
CA VAL A 170 -21.66 -16.30 -7.75
C VAL A 170 -21.90 -17.35 -6.67
N ASP A 171 -22.79 -18.33 -6.88
CA ASP A 171 -23.15 -19.34 -5.87
C ASP A 171 -22.48 -20.70 -6.08
N SER A 172 -22.14 -21.05 -7.32
CA SER A 172 -21.58 -22.37 -7.65
C SER A 172 -20.11 -22.49 -7.23
N PRO A 173 -19.66 -23.66 -6.71
CA PRO A 173 -18.24 -23.91 -6.44
C PRO A 173 -17.33 -23.80 -7.65
N GLN A 174 -17.87 -23.96 -8.86
CA GLN A 174 -17.15 -23.74 -10.12
C GLN A 174 -17.47 -22.38 -10.76
N GLY A 175 -18.25 -21.54 -10.07
CA GLY A 175 -18.70 -20.23 -10.53
C GLY A 175 -17.56 -19.23 -10.69
N LYS A 176 -17.80 -18.20 -11.51
CA LYS A 176 -16.80 -17.19 -11.85
C LYS A 176 -16.25 -16.46 -10.61
N LYS A 177 -17.10 -16.13 -9.63
CA LYS A 177 -16.72 -15.40 -8.40
C LYS A 177 -15.70 -16.18 -7.60
N ARG A 178 -15.89 -17.50 -7.45
CA ARG A 178 -14.93 -18.39 -6.79
C ARG A 178 -13.59 -18.40 -7.52
N GLN A 179 -13.59 -18.62 -8.83
CA GLN A 179 -12.36 -18.67 -9.64
C GLN A 179 -11.53 -17.38 -9.58
N VAL A 180 -12.18 -16.21 -9.64
CA VAL A 180 -11.46 -14.93 -9.54
C VAL A 180 -10.94 -14.71 -8.12
N MET A 181 -11.69 -15.10 -7.08
CA MET A 181 -11.20 -15.05 -5.70
C MET A 181 -10.02 -15.99 -5.46
N ASP A 182 -10.01 -17.20 -6.04
CA ASP A 182 -8.85 -18.11 -5.97
C ASP A 182 -7.60 -17.47 -6.60
N THR A 183 -7.78 -16.82 -7.75
CA THR A 183 -6.70 -16.11 -8.46
C THR A 183 -6.14 -14.96 -7.60
N LEU A 184 -7.03 -14.14 -7.05
CA LEU A 184 -6.68 -12.99 -6.21
C LEU A 184 -6.05 -13.41 -4.88
N GLY A 185 -6.60 -14.44 -4.24
CA GLY A 185 -6.07 -15.03 -3.01
C GLY A 185 -4.69 -15.61 -3.21
N SER A 186 -4.47 -16.36 -4.29
CA SER A 186 -3.15 -16.94 -4.60
C SER A 186 -2.09 -15.87 -4.87
N TYR A 187 -2.47 -14.77 -5.51
CA TYR A 187 -1.55 -13.68 -5.81
C TYR A 187 -1.23 -12.84 -4.55
N PHE A 188 -2.27 -12.37 -3.84
CA PHE A 188 -2.08 -11.49 -2.69
C PHE A 188 -1.75 -12.20 -1.38
N GLY A 189 -1.95 -13.52 -1.31
CA GLY A 189 -1.59 -14.37 -0.19
C GLY A 189 -0.09 -14.53 0.01
N GLN A 190 0.71 -14.06 -0.94
CA GLN A 190 2.16 -14.09 -0.86
C GLN A 190 2.66 -13.18 0.25
N ASN A 191 3.65 -13.66 1.01
CA ASN A 191 4.25 -12.91 2.10
C ASN A 191 4.78 -11.55 1.62
N ASP A 192 4.65 -10.53 2.45
CA ASP A 192 5.01 -9.13 2.17
C ASP A 192 4.12 -8.37 1.16
N THR A 193 3.04 -8.98 0.64
CA THR A 193 2.05 -8.25 -0.17
C THR A 193 1.47 -7.07 0.61
N LEU A 194 1.41 -5.88 0.02
CA LEU A 194 0.77 -4.74 0.68
C LEU A 194 -0.75 -4.93 0.77
N ILE A 195 -1.31 -4.75 1.95
CA ILE A 195 -2.75 -4.78 2.23
C ILE A 195 -3.53 -3.79 1.38
N ASN A 196 -2.94 -2.63 1.08
CA ASN A 196 -3.54 -1.67 0.16
C ASN A 196 -3.78 -2.28 -1.22
N ASN A 197 -2.91 -3.17 -1.70
CA ASN A 197 -3.06 -3.82 -3.00
C ASN A 197 -4.29 -4.74 -3.00
N VAL A 198 -4.53 -5.44 -1.88
CA VAL A 198 -5.73 -6.27 -1.68
C VAL A 198 -6.98 -5.39 -1.71
N VAL A 199 -7.05 -4.38 -0.84
CA VAL A 199 -8.24 -3.51 -0.69
C VAL A 199 -8.54 -2.76 -1.98
N GLN A 200 -7.53 -2.26 -2.68
CA GLN A 200 -7.75 -1.51 -3.91
C GLN A 200 -8.11 -2.41 -5.10
N THR A 201 -7.63 -3.67 -5.13
CA THR A 201 -7.97 -4.61 -6.20
C THR A 201 -9.33 -5.27 -5.98
N MET A 202 -9.63 -5.66 -4.74
CA MET A 202 -10.85 -6.39 -4.38
C MET A 202 -11.98 -5.49 -3.89
N GLY A 203 -11.69 -4.22 -3.59
CA GLY A 203 -12.57 -3.30 -2.87
C GLY A 203 -12.45 -3.46 -1.35
N GLU A 204 -13.22 -2.67 -0.61
CA GLU A 204 -13.31 -2.80 0.85
C GLU A 204 -13.68 -4.24 1.24
N ALA A 205 -13.02 -4.73 2.29
CA ALA A 205 -13.33 -6.04 2.85
C ALA A 205 -14.75 -6.03 3.43
N ASP A 206 -15.45 -7.15 3.33
CA ASP A 206 -16.78 -7.30 3.94
C ASP A 206 -16.68 -7.27 5.47
N VAL A 207 -15.54 -7.71 6.01
CA VAL A 207 -15.17 -7.53 7.41
C VAL A 207 -13.69 -7.15 7.52
N ASN A 208 -13.38 -6.12 8.30
CA ASN A 208 -12.02 -5.70 8.65
C ASN A 208 -11.87 -5.71 10.16
N CYS A 209 -10.99 -6.56 10.69
CA CYS A 209 -10.84 -6.77 12.13
C CYS A 209 -9.42 -6.49 12.61
N ASP A 210 -9.29 -5.76 13.72
CA ASP A 210 -8.01 -5.33 14.30
C ASP A 210 -7.41 -6.35 15.29
N SER A 211 -8.22 -7.31 15.74
CA SER A 211 -7.79 -8.52 16.43
C SER A 211 -8.81 -9.62 16.13
N VAL A 212 -8.34 -10.79 15.70
CA VAL A 212 -9.19 -11.95 15.42
C VAL A 212 -8.48 -13.20 15.80
N GLY A 213 -9.30 -14.21 15.92
CA GLY A 213 -8.95 -15.39 16.58
C GLY A 213 -9.93 -16.54 16.39
N GLY A 214 -9.80 -17.24 15.31
CA GLY A 214 -10.82 -18.20 14.95
C GLY A 214 -11.99 -17.52 14.25
N PHE A 215 -12.70 -18.37 13.55
CA PHE A 215 -13.32 -18.05 12.28
C PHE A 215 -14.71 -17.43 12.43
N VAL A 216 -15.06 -16.56 11.48
CA VAL A 216 -16.38 -15.99 11.33
C VAL A 216 -17.36 -17.11 11.01
N THR A 217 -18.31 -17.39 11.90
CA THR A 217 -19.45 -18.27 11.65
C THR A 217 -20.70 -17.44 11.40
N SER A 218 -21.73 -18.06 10.79
CA SER A 218 -22.99 -17.43 10.36
C SER A 218 -23.75 -16.63 11.42
N ASP A 219 -23.39 -16.79 12.70
CA ASP A 219 -24.18 -16.30 13.83
C ASP A 219 -23.62 -15.01 14.46
N TYR A 220 -22.48 -14.49 13.95
CA TYR A 220 -21.83 -13.28 14.47
C TYR A 220 -21.44 -12.31 13.35
N GLU A 221 -22.19 -11.21 13.22
CA GLU A 221 -21.86 -10.06 12.35
C GLU A 221 -20.73 -9.16 12.94
N GLY A 222 -19.82 -9.71 13.75
CA GLY A 222 -18.84 -8.91 14.48
C GLY A 222 -17.49 -9.60 14.66
N CYS A 223 -16.43 -8.78 14.72
CA CYS A 223 -15.07 -9.19 15.06
C CYS A 223 -14.99 -9.74 16.48
N SER A 224 -15.31 -11.02 16.68
CA SER A 224 -15.29 -11.59 18.03
C SER A 224 -15.03 -13.07 18.02
N VAL A 225 -13.77 -13.48 17.85
CA VAL A 225 -13.28 -14.80 18.29
C VAL A 225 -11.73 -14.73 18.46
N GLY A 226 -11.08 -15.54 19.35
CA GLY A 226 -9.66 -15.58 19.84
C GLY A 226 -8.43 -16.34 19.17
N GLY A 227 -7.29 -15.61 19.12
CA GLY A 227 -6.08 -15.76 18.28
C GLY A 227 -5.50 -14.35 18.03
N ALA A 228 -4.25 -14.21 17.57
CA ALA A 228 -3.60 -12.90 17.42
C ALA A 228 -3.36 -12.57 15.94
N GLY A 229 -3.99 -11.51 15.45
CA GLY A 229 -3.79 -11.01 14.09
C GLY A 229 -4.93 -10.12 13.63
N ALA A 230 -4.66 -9.23 12.69
CA ALA A 230 -5.64 -8.33 12.12
C ALA A 230 -5.97 -8.80 10.70
N TYR A 231 -7.24 -8.87 10.30
CA TYR A 231 -7.66 -9.59 9.08
C TYR A 231 -8.55 -8.75 8.17
N LEU A 232 -8.46 -9.02 6.86
CA LEU A 232 -9.43 -8.63 5.85
C LEU A 232 -10.19 -9.88 5.37
N VAL A 233 -11.51 -9.84 5.37
CA VAL A 233 -12.38 -10.95 4.97
C VAL A 233 -13.26 -10.55 3.79
N TYR A 234 -13.26 -11.41 2.76
CA TYR A 234 -14.04 -11.25 1.53
C TYR A 234 -14.98 -12.43 1.35
N LYS A 235 -16.29 -12.17 1.37
CA LYS A 235 -17.34 -13.19 1.30
C LYS A 235 -17.49 -13.70 -0.13
N TRP A 236 -17.53 -15.02 -0.27
CA TRP A 236 -17.95 -15.64 -1.52
C TRP A 236 -19.48 -15.83 -1.53
N ARG A 237 -20.04 -16.67 -0.65
CA ARG A 237 -21.49 -16.94 -0.56
C ARG A 237 -21.98 -16.85 0.89
N GLY A 238 -22.10 -15.61 1.36
CA GLY A 238 -22.39 -15.32 2.76
C GLY A 238 -21.20 -15.54 3.71
N PHE A 239 -21.48 -15.70 5.00
CA PHE A 239 -20.45 -15.94 6.04
C PHE A 239 -19.97 -17.40 6.12
N HIS A 240 -20.51 -18.27 5.27
CA HIS A 240 -20.17 -19.69 5.25
C HIS A 240 -18.85 -19.93 4.52
N ASP A 241 -18.60 -19.22 3.42
CA ASP A 241 -17.41 -19.41 2.60
C ASP A 241 -16.79 -18.06 2.26
N TYR A 242 -15.54 -17.87 2.68
CA TYR A 242 -14.83 -16.61 2.50
C TYR A 242 -13.33 -16.80 2.35
N LEU A 243 -12.73 -15.86 1.64
CA LEU A 243 -11.29 -15.70 1.55
C LEU A 243 -10.85 -14.69 2.61
N TRP A 244 -9.79 -14.98 3.33
CA TRP A 244 -9.23 -14.06 4.32
C TRP A 244 -7.75 -13.76 4.06
N PHE A 245 -7.33 -12.56 4.42
CA PHE A 245 -5.93 -12.11 4.41
C PHE A 245 -5.53 -11.67 5.81
N LYS A 246 -4.45 -12.24 6.34
CA LYS A 246 -3.90 -11.92 7.65
C LYS A 246 -2.82 -10.86 7.53
N ARG A 247 -2.94 -9.80 8.33
CA ARG A 247 -1.95 -8.72 8.46
C ARG A 247 -0.82 -9.14 9.38
N SER A 248 0.41 -8.73 9.06
CA SER A 248 1.55 -8.86 9.97
C SER A 248 1.32 -8.06 11.25
N ALA A 249 1.63 -8.65 12.41
CA ALA A 249 1.62 -7.91 13.67
C ALA A 249 2.77 -6.88 13.74
N GLU A 250 3.90 -7.17 13.08
CA GLU A 250 5.09 -6.32 13.06
C GLU A 250 4.99 -5.22 12.00
N THR A 251 4.38 -5.54 10.86
CA THR A 251 4.18 -4.62 9.73
C THR A 251 2.72 -4.64 9.25
N PRO A 252 1.78 -3.99 9.95
CA PRO A 252 0.33 -4.12 9.71
C PRO A 252 -0.18 -3.81 8.30
N SER A 253 0.65 -3.21 7.44
CA SER A 253 0.37 -3.02 6.02
C SER A 253 0.71 -4.19 5.12
N LYS A 254 1.23 -5.29 5.65
CA LYS A 254 1.63 -6.46 4.87
C LYS A 254 0.77 -7.67 5.18
N VAL A 255 0.43 -8.41 4.15
CA VAL A 255 -0.11 -9.76 4.24
C VAL A 255 1.02 -10.69 4.63
N VAL A 256 0.76 -11.55 5.61
CA VAL A 256 1.66 -12.65 6.00
C VAL A 256 1.14 -14.01 5.59
N GLU A 257 -0.17 -14.10 5.35
CA GLU A 257 -0.89 -15.35 5.11
C GLU A 257 -2.27 -15.04 4.52
N SER A 258 -2.78 -15.92 3.68
CA SER A 258 -4.18 -15.96 3.28
C SER A 258 -4.63 -17.41 3.15
N ASP A 259 -5.91 -17.65 3.41
CA ASP A 259 -6.51 -18.94 3.08
C ASP A 259 -8.01 -18.78 2.88
N TRP A 260 -8.64 -19.87 2.45
CA TRP A 260 -10.07 -20.01 2.47
C TRP A 260 -10.57 -20.49 3.83
N PHE A 261 -11.78 -20.08 4.15
CA PHE A 261 -12.60 -20.76 5.13
C PHE A 261 -13.81 -21.35 4.42
N TYR A 262 -14.06 -22.63 4.66
CA TYR A 262 -15.24 -23.34 4.21
C TYR A 262 -16.01 -23.83 5.42
N ALA A 263 -17.23 -23.33 5.61
CA ALA A 263 -18.13 -23.91 6.59
C ALA A 263 -18.70 -25.20 6.01
N TRP A 264 -18.32 -26.34 6.60
CA TRP A 264 -18.86 -27.69 6.36
C TRP A 264 -18.32 -28.48 5.15
N GLU A 265 -17.04 -28.27 4.77
CA GLU A 265 -16.24 -29.32 4.10
C GLU A 265 -15.49 -30.19 5.12
#